data_AF-A0A7S4KEQ1-F1
#
_entry.id   AF-A0A7S4KEQ1-F1
#
_cell.length_a   1.000
_cell.length_b   1.000
_cell.length_c   1.000
_cell.angle_alpha   90.00
_cell.angle_beta   90.00
_cell.angle_gamma   90.00
#
_symmetry.space_group_name_H-M   'P 1'
#
loop_
_entity.id
_entity.type
_entity.pdbx_description
1 polymer ?
#
loop_
_entity_poly.entity_id
_entity_poly.type
_entity_poly.pdbx_seq_one_letter_code
_entity_poly.pdbx_strand_id
1 'polypeptide(L)'
;VRSDDITRRLVKDLYQNSFLINRVMSSDLTAGSEVMIQGLEEGYNGKSGVVLETGERFKVQVGEETLLVEPGNLVLARKEDVGAGREEEGRVCAICYDPLTEKERAELPCCGNASSTVQYCTECIQVIIERGFNGQVGRCPTCSSFITMKDGKFVVGEQVGACRMCCQQRVIVDSRWVLCDKCVLGGMFTFHYECEKCHNFQAIPHPMWLYQPRPAEFGNVTWACHQQCGDYTHWRITQQDASRVPPEHCPESWGRREEWLESIRQTRRNMGAAAGGGREEEERVEEQVEEQDGGGLARCVMM
;
A
#
# COMPACT_ATOMS: atom_id res chain seq x y z
N VAL A 1 43.74 10.02 7.00
CA VAL A 1 43.35 10.39 5.61
C VAL A 1 42.48 11.62 5.72
N ARG A 2 42.91 12.75 5.16
CA ARG A 2 42.27 14.07 5.38
C ARG A 2 40.91 14.12 4.68
N SER A 3 39.96 14.84 5.26
CA SER A 3 38.58 15.01 4.76
C SER A 3 38.51 15.40 3.28
N ASP A 4 39.52 16.10 2.77
CA ASP A 4 39.59 16.58 1.38
C ASP A 4 39.76 15.45 0.34
N ASP A 5 40.39 14.32 0.73
CA ASP A 5 40.59 13.18 -0.17
C ASP A 5 39.31 12.37 -0.38
N ILE A 6 38.40 12.38 0.59
CA ILE A 6 37.13 11.65 0.54
C ILE A 6 36.15 12.41 -0.35
N THR A 7 36.05 13.73 -0.21
CA THR A 7 35.22 14.58 -1.07
C THR A 7 35.70 14.54 -2.52
N ARG A 8 37.02 14.55 -2.77
CA ARG A 8 37.59 14.42 -4.12
C ARG A 8 37.26 13.10 -4.80
N ARG A 9 37.20 12.00 -4.05
CA ARG A 9 36.87 10.66 -4.59
C ARG A 9 35.38 10.51 -4.88
N LEU A 10 34.53 10.93 -3.95
CA LEU A 10 33.06 10.86 -4.09
C LEU A 10 32.56 11.69 -5.28
N VAL A 11 33.15 12.87 -5.54
CA VAL A 11 32.72 13.73 -6.65
C VAL A 11 33.23 13.22 -8.00
N LYS A 12 34.44 12.64 -8.07
CA LYS A 12 34.96 12.02 -9.30
C LYS A 12 34.15 10.80 -9.74
N ASP A 13 33.66 10.00 -8.79
CA ASP A 13 32.85 8.81 -9.08
C ASP A 13 31.40 9.17 -9.47
N LEU A 14 30.87 10.30 -8.99
CA LEU A 14 29.53 10.79 -9.37
C LEU A 14 29.48 11.49 -10.74
N TYR A 15 30.60 12.04 -11.21
CA TYR A 15 30.66 12.79 -12.46
C TYR A 15 32.01 12.57 -13.14
N GLN A 16 32.10 11.53 -13.96
CA GLN A 16 33.35 11.10 -14.62
C GLN A 16 34.02 12.17 -15.51
N ASN A 17 33.34 13.29 -15.79
CA ASN A 17 33.84 14.41 -16.60
C ASN A 17 33.75 15.79 -15.89
N SER A 18 33.65 15.82 -14.55
CA SER A 18 33.61 17.08 -13.79
C SER A 18 34.98 17.51 -13.26
N PHE A 19 35.21 18.83 -13.21
CA PHE A 19 36.41 19.44 -12.64
C PHE A 19 36.07 20.23 -11.37
N LEU A 20 36.98 20.21 -10.39
CA LEU A 20 36.82 20.97 -9.16
C LEU A 20 37.38 22.38 -9.32
N ILE A 21 36.50 23.37 -9.49
CA ILE A 21 36.83 24.76 -9.17
C ILE A 21 36.83 24.91 -7.63
N ASN A 22 37.58 25.86 -7.09
CA ASN A 22 37.57 26.23 -5.67
C ASN A 22 36.77 27.52 -5.44
N ARG A 23 36.93 28.52 -6.31
CA ARG A 23 36.20 29.79 -6.20
C ARG A 23 36.11 30.51 -7.54
N VAL A 24 34.98 31.17 -7.78
CA VAL A 24 34.87 32.23 -8.79
C VAL A 24 34.96 33.57 -8.05
N MET A 25 35.92 34.40 -8.42
CA MET A 25 36.17 35.68 -7.78
C MET A 25 35.76 36.82 -8.72
N SER A 26 34.78 37.60 -8.30
CA SER A 26 34.45 38.90 -8.89
C SER A 26 33.77 39.80 -7.85
N SER A 27 33.91 41.11 -8.02
CA SER A 27 33.13 42.12 -7.28
C SER A 27 31.70 42.25 -7.79
N ASP A 28 31.41 41.74 -8.99
CA ASP A 28 30.11 41.80 -9.64
C ASP A 28 29.84 40.50 -10.43
N LEU A 29 28.70 39.86 -10.17
CA LEU A 29 28.27 38.62 -10.82
C LEU A 29 27.03 38.91 -11.67
N THR A 30 27.11 39.93 -12.51
CA THR A 30 26.11 40.24 -13.54
C THR A 30 26.55 39.68 -14.90
N ALA A 31 25.59 39.48 -15.81
CA ALA A 31 25.92 39.04 -17.17
C ALA A 31 26.83 40.07 -17.86
N GLY A 32 27.94 39.60 -18.43
CA GLY A 32 28.99 40.43 -19.02
C GLY A 32 30.15 40.77 -18.07
N SER A 33 30.06 40.47 -16.77
CA SER A 33 31.17 40.70 -15.84
C SER A 33 32.33 39.74 -16.09
N GLU A 34 33.56 40.27 -15.99
CA GLU A 34 34.76 39.43 -15.94
C GLU A 34 34.89 38.78 -14.56
N VAL A 35 35.24 37.50 -14.56
CA VAL A 35 35.47 36.70 -13.36
C VAL A 35 36.81 36.00 -13.43
N MET A 36 37.46 35.85 -12.29
CA MET A 36 38.65 35.02 -12.15
C MET A 36 38.28 33.66 -11.59
N ILE A 37 38.77 32.60 -12.23
CA ILE A 37 38.57 31.23 -11.77
C ILE A 37 39.76 30.76 -10.97
N GLN A 38 39.51 30.39 -9.72
CA GLN A 38 40.47 29.69 -8.88
C GLN A 38 40.11 28.21 -8.88
N GLY A 39 40.84 27.40 -9.64
CA GLY A 39 40.63 25.96 -9.79
C GLY A 39 41.53 25.12 -8.88
N LEU A 40 41.12 23.90 -8.53
CA LEU A 40 42.03 22.90 -7.94
C LEU A 40 42.84 22.16 -9.00
N GLU A 41 42.41 22.21 -10.27
CA GLU A 41 43.15 21.67 -11.41
C GLU A 41 43.95 22.75 -12.13
N GLU A 42 45.17 22.39 -12.53
CA GLU A 42 46.14 23.28 -13.18
C GLU A 42 45.60 23.91 -14.48
N GLY A 43 44.65 23.26 -15.15
CA GLY A 43 44.07 23.73 -16.42
C GLY A 43 43.15 24.94 -16.32
N TYR A 44 42.62 25.27 -15.14
CA TYR A 44 41.63 26.34 -14.94
C TYR A 44 42.01 27.37 -13.89
N ASN A 45 43.00 27.05 -13.04
CA ASN A 45 43.43 27.97 -12.00
C ASN A 45 44.09 29.23 -12.59
N GLY A 46 43.57 30.40 -12.25
CA GLY A 46 44.07 31.69 -12.73
C GLY A 46 43.55 32.10 -14.11
N LYS A 47 42.60 31.36 -14.70
CA LYS A 47 41.96 31.78 -15.96
C LYS A 47 40.87 32.81 -15.73
N SER A 48 40.76 33.76 -16.65
CA SER A 48 39.68 34.74 -16.70
C SER A 48 38.52 34.20 -17.54
N GLY A 49 37.30 34.52 -17.14
CA GLY A 49 36.09 34.20 -17.89
C GLY A 49 35.09 35.34 -17.87
N VAL A 50 34.03 35.20 -18.66
CA VAL A 50 32.93 36.18 -18.75
C VAL A 50 31.63 35.51 -18.34
N VAL A 51 30.87 36.12 -17.43
CA VAL A 51 29.55 35.63 -17.04
C VAL A 51 28.59 35.78 -18.21
N LEU A 52 27.98 34.69 -18.67
CA LEU A 52 27.01 34.70 -19.76
C LEU A 52 25.57 34.85 -19.26
N GLU A 53 25.25 34.20 -18.13
CA GLU A 53 23.89 34.14 -17.59
C GLU A 53 23.95 34.03 -16.06
N THR A 54 23.02 34.72 -15.40
CA THR A 54 22.92 34.80 -13.94
C THR A 54 21.56 34.27 -13.49
N GLY A 55 21.55 33.40 -12.48
CA GLY A 55 20.33 32.78 -11.93
C GLY A 55 20.65 31.93 -10.70
N GLU A 56 19.86 30.88 -10.43
CA GLU A 56 20.19 29.89 -9.40
C GLU A 56 21.50 29.13 -9.70
N ARG A 57 21.98 29.17 -10.94
CA ARG A 57 23.32 28.76 -11.38
C ARG A 57 23.86 29.81 -12.35
N PHE A 58 25.15 30.11 -12.31
CA PHE A 58 25.82 31.05 -13.21
C PHE A 58 26.46 30.30 -14.38
N LYS A 59 26.40 30.86 -15.59
CA LYS A 59 27.19 30.37 -16.72
C LYS A 59 28.39 31.28 -16.94
N VAL A 60 29.58 30.73 -17.10
CA VAL A 60 30.82 31.48 -17.32
C VAL A 60 31.54 30.93 -18.55
N GLN A 61 31.90 31.78 -19.49
CA GLN A 61 32.73 31.40 -20.64
C GLN A 61 34.20 31.55 -20.29
N VAL A 62 35.02 30.51 -20.51
CA VAL A 62 36.48 30.54 -20.37
C VAL A 62 37.11 29.97 -21.61
N GLY A 63 37.76 30.82 -22.42
CA GLY A 63 38.23 30.41 -23.74
C GLY A 63 37.06 29.93 -24.61
N GLU A 64 37.13 28.71 -25.15
CA GLU A 64 36.07 28.10 -25.96
C GLU A 64 35.04 27.31 -25.12
N GLU A 65 35.27 27.15 -23.82
CA GLU A 65 34.43 26.34 -22.95
C GLU A 65 33.41 27.17 -22.17
N THR A 66 32.19 26.66 -22.02
CA THR A 66 31.17 27.23 -21.15
C THR A 66 31.05 26.40 -19.88
N LEU A 67 31.16 27.06 -18.73
CA LEU A 67 31.15 26.49 -17.39
C LEU A 67 29.84 26.83 -16.69
N LEU A 68 29.27 25.89 -15.93
CA LEU A 68 28.10 26.11 -15.08
C LEU A 68 28.54 26.11 -13.61
N VAL A 69 28.16 27.12 -12.83
CA VAL A 69 28.65 27.36 -11.47
C VAL A 69 27.46 27.50 -10.53
N GLU A 70 27.35 26.65 -9.50
CA GLU A 70 26.30 26.76 -8.48
C GLU A 70 26.71 27.70 -7.32
N PRO A 71 25.77 28.46 -6.73
CA PRO A 71 26.00 29.25 -5.53
C PRO A 71 26.24 28.34 -4.33
N GLY A 72 27.39 28.48 -3.68
CA GLY A 72 27.66 27.88 -2.36
C GLY A 72 28.19 26.45 -2.37
N ASN A 73 28.19 25.72 -3.49
CA ASN A 73 28.93 24.46 -3.67
C ASN A 73 29.29 24.23 -5.14
N LEU A 74 30.43 23.57 -5.36
CA LEU A 74 31.15 23.55 -6.64
C LEU A 74 30.80 22.32 -7.48
N VAL A 75 30.09 22.50 -8.59
CA VAL A 75 29.96 21.49 -9.65
C VAL A 75 30.02 22.17 -11.02
N LEU A 76 31.00 21.79 -11.85
CA LEU A 76 31.08 22.12 -13.27
C LEU A 76 30.53 20.95 -14.10
N ALA A 77 29.63 21.23 -15.05
CA ALA A 77 29.25 20.32 -16.13
C ALA A 77 29.68 20.90 -17.50
N ARG A 78 30.11 20.04 -18.44
CA ARG A 78 30.49 20.45 -19.81
C ARG A 78 29.24 20.64 -20.69
N LYS A 79 29.41 21.44 -21.76
CA LYS A 79 28.37 21.81 -22.73
C LYS A 79 27.78 20.63 -23.53
N GLU A 80 28.38 19.44 -23.47
CA GLU A 80 27.84 18.25 -24.14
C GLU A 80 26.60 17.66 -23.43
N ASP A 81 26.30 18.12 -22.20
CA ASP A 81 25.15 17.65 -21.42
C ASP A 81 23.86 18.51 -21.58
N VAL A 82 23.87 19.56 -22.42
CA VAL A 82 22.73 20.51 -22.54
C VAL A 82 21.89 20.26 -23.80
N GLY A 83 21.98 19.07 -24.39
CA GLY A 83 21.36 18.74 -25.67
C GLY A 83 20.80 17.33 -25.79
N ALA A 84 20.35 16.71 -24.70
CA ALA A 84 19.51 15.52 -24.73
C ALA A 84 18.67 15.49 -23.45
N GLY A 85 17.49 14.87 -23.52
CA GLY A 85 16.44 14.99 -22.51
C GLY A 85 16.92 14.80 -21.07
N ARG A 86 16.24 15.51 -20.16
CA ARG A 86 16.22 15.30 -18.72
C ARG A 86 16.38 13.80 -18.41
N GLU A 87 17.60 13.33 -18.14
CA GLU A 87 17.78 11.98 -17.60
C GLU A 87 17.14 12.01 -16.21
N GLU A 88 16.13 11.17 -16.03
CA GLU A 88 15.44 10.97 -14.76
C GLU A 88 16.49 10.74 -13.68
N GLU A 89 16.43 11.49 -12.57
CA GLU A 89 17.16 11.13 -11.34
C GLU A 89 16.92 9.63 -11.08
N GLY A 90 18.00 8.86 -11.17
CA GLY A 90 17.95 7.41 -11.29
C GLY A 90 17.13 6.79 -10.17
N ARG A 91 15.91 6.36 -10.50
CA ARG A 91 15.09 5.57 -9.57
C ARG A 91 15.82 4.25 -9.38
N VAL A 92 15.90 3.75 -8.15
CA VAL A 92 16.55 2.46 -7.85
C VAL A 92 15.51 1.45 -7.37
N CYS A 93 15.76 0.18 -7.64
CA CYS A 93 14.95 -0.90 -7.10
C CYS A 93 15.12 -0.97 -5.59
N ALA A 94 14.03 -0.95 -4.83
CA ALA A 94 14.10 -1.02 -3.36
C ALA A 94 14.48 -2.41 -2.81
N ILE A 95 14.68 -3.41 -3.68
CA ILE A 95 15.12 -4.76 -3.29
C ILE A 95 16.60 -4.97 -3.62
N CYS A 96 17.00 -4.81 -4.88
CA CYS A 96 18.39 -5.04 -5.31
C CYS A 96 19.27 -3.79 -5.33
N TYR A 97 18.66 -2.60 -5.21
CA TYR A 97 19.33 -1.29 -5.30
C TYR A 97 19.94 -0.95 -6.66
N ASP A 98 19.68 -1.75 -7.69
CA ASP A 98 20.10 -1.45 -9.06
C ASP A 98 19.28 -0.28 -9.63
N PRO A 99 19.88 0.53 -10.52
CA PRO A 99 19.16 1.56 -11.28
C PRO A 99 17.97 0.96 -12.06
N LEU A 100 16.86 1.68 -12.09
CA LEU A 100 15.65 1.33 -12.82
C LEU A 100 15.48 2.25 -14.01
N THR A 101 15.35 1.67 -15.19
CA THR A 101 14.69 2.35 -16.31
C THR A 101 13.18 2.17 -16.22
N GLU A 102 12.41 3.02 -16.90
CA GLU A 102 10.94 2.88 -16.98
C GLU A 102 10.49 1.48 -17.47
N LYS A 103 11.28 0.82 -18.33
CA LYS A 103 10.95 -0.50 -18.88
C LYS A 103 11.19 -1.63 -17.89
N GLU A 104 12.15 -1.48 -16.99
CA GLU A 104 12.51 -2.51 -16.00
C GLU A 104 11.63 -2.41 -14.75
N ARG A 105 11.00 -1.26 -14.53
CA ARG A 105 10.09 -1.01 -13.42
C ARG A 105 8.90 -1.98 -13.45
N ALA A 106 8.67 -2.65 -12.33
CA ALA A 106 7.50 -3.48 -12.12
C ALA A 106 6.23 -2.63 -11.94
N GLU A 107 5.26 -2.83 -12.81
CA GLU A 107 3.91 -2.24 -12.68
C GLU A 107 3.03 -3.13 -11.80
N LEU A 108 3.07 -2.92 -10.48
CA LEU A 108 2.27 -3.71 -9.54
C LEU A 108 0.81 -3.24 -9.49
N PRO A 109 -0.17 -4.16 -9.57
CA PRO A 109 -1.61 -3.82 -9.68
C PRO A 109 -2.21 -3.24 -8.39
N CYS A 110 -1.54 -3.40 -7.24
CA CYS A 110 -2.05 -2.99 -5.93
C CYS A 110 -1.47 -1.63 -5.47
N CYS A 111 -0.17 -1.41 -5.66
CA CYS A 111 0.54 -0.23 -5.14
C CYS A 111 1.60 0.33 -6.10
N GLY A 112 1.80 -0.26 -7.27
CA GLY A 112 2.81 0.18 -8.23
C GLY A 112 2.22 1.21 -9.18
N ASN A 113 2.26 2.49 -8.79
CA ASN A 113 1.97 3.59 -9.71
C ASN A 113 3.23 4.40 -10.01
N ALA A 114 3.22 5.15 -11.12
CA ALA A 114 4.38 5.93 -11.55
C ALA A 114 4.84 6.99 -10.54
N SER A 115 3.94 7.44 -9.66
CA SER A 115 4.21 8.39 -8.56
C SER A 115 4.71 7.72 -7.27
N SER A 116 4.80 6.39 -7.22
CA SER A 116 5.21 5.69 -6.00
C SER A 116 6.67 5.99 -5.69
N THR A 117 6.93 6.42 -4.45
CA THR A 117 8.28 6.72 -3.92
C THR A 117 9.14 5.47 -3.80
N VAL A 118 8.51 4.30 -3.68
CA VAL A 118 9.18 3.00 -3.63
C VAL A 118 8.87 2.26 -4.93
N GLN A 119 9.93 1.85 -5.64
CA GLN A 119 9.84 1.15 -6.92
C GLN A 119 10.66 -0.15 -6.89
N TYR A 120 10.29 -1.09 -7.75
CA TYR A 120 10.91 -2.41 -7.82
C TYR A 120 11.18 -2.76 -9.28
N CYS A 121 12.25 -3.51 -9.57
CA CYS A 121 12.43 -4.09 -10.90
C CYS A 121 11.53 -5.32 -11.07
N THR A 122 11.17 -5.60 -12.32
CA THR A 122 10.35 -6.75 -12.71
C THR A 122 10.98 -8.07 -12.24
N GLU A 123 12.30 -8.21 -12.35
CA GLU A 123 13.02 -9.41 -11.96
C GLU A 123 12.91 -9.71 -10.46
N CYS A 124 13.10 -8.70 -9.60
CA CYS A 124 12.96 -8.88 -8.15
C CYS A 124 11.55 -9.32 -7.76
N ILE A 125 10.51 -8.75 -8.39
CA ILE A 125 9.13 -9.17 -8.16
C ILE A 125 8.87 -10.58 -8.68
N GLN A 126 9.42 -10.97 -9.84
CA GLN A 126 9.33 -12.34 -10.34
C GLN A 126 9.93 -13.34 -9.34
N VAL A 127 11.12 -13.06 -8.79
CA VAL A 127 11.73 -13.90 -7.76
C VAL A 127 10.84 -14.03 -6.53
N ILE A 128 10.15 -12.97 -6.11
CA ILE A 128 9.18 -13.03 -5.00
C ILE A 128 8.00 -13.95 -5.33
N ILE A 129 7.51 -13.92 -6.57
CA ILE A 129 6.40 -14.79 -7.02
C ILE A 129 6.87 -16.26 -7.07
N GLU A 130 8.04 -16.51 -7.64
CA GLU A 130 8.63 -17.85 -7.76
C GLU A 130 8.99 -18.48 -6.41
N ARG A 131 9.40 -17.66 -5.42
CA ARG A 131 9.62 -18.11 -4.04
C ARG A 131 8.35 -18.11 -3.19
N GLY A 132 7.27 -17.62 -3.76
CA GLY A 132 5.98 -17.52 -3.10
C GLY A 132 5.24 -18.86 -3.03
N PHE A 133 3.94 -18.78 -2.82
CA PHE A 133 3.10 -19.96 -2.68
C PHE A 133 3.05 -20.78 -3.96
N ASN A 134 3.42 -22.06 -3.85
CA ASN A 134 3.55 -23.03 -4.96
C ASN A 134 4.39 -22.52 -6.15
N GLY A 135 5.26 -21.52 -5.92
CA GLY A 135 6.02 -20.84 -6.97
C GLY A 135 5.19 -20.07 -8.00
N GLN A 136 3.93 -19.77 -7.70
CA GLN A 136 3.01 -19.11 -8.61
C GLN A 136 2.47 -17.77 -8.09
N VAL A 137 2.52 -17.55 -6.76
CA VAL A 137 1.91 -16.36 -6.13
C VAL A 137 2.82 -15.80 -5.06
N GLY A 138 3.26 -14.57 -5.25
CA GLY A 138 4.07 -13.82 -4.29
C GLY A 138 3.24 -12.84 -3.47
N ARG A 139 3.87 -12.18 -2.50
CA ARG A 139 3.29 -11.02 -1.81
C ARG A 139 3.98 -9.74 -2.27
N CYS A 140 3.19 -8.72 -2.55
CA CYS A 140 3.70 -7.37 -2.79
C CYS A 140 4.52 -6.92 -1.57
N PRO A 141 5.78 -6.49 -1.75
CA PRO A 141 6.63 -6.04 -0.63
C PRO A 141 6.06 -4.83 0.11
N THR A 142 5.27 -3.98 -0.56
CA THR A 142 4.71 -2.75 0.03
C THR A 142 3.45 -3.02 0.86
N CYS A 143 2.46 -3.72 0.32
CA CYS A 143 1.14 -3.87 0.95
C CYS A 143 0.76 -5.30 1.31
N SER A 144 1.66 -6.27 1.10
CA SER A 144 1.43 -7.70 1.33
C SER A 144 0.28 -8.33 0.52
N SER A 145 -0.35 -7.61 -0.41
CA SER A 145 -1.36 -8.18 -1.32
C SER A 145 -0.75 -9.28 -2.18
N PHE A 146 -1.52 -10.31 -2.47
CA PHE A 146 -1.08 -11.39 -3.35
C PHE A 146 -0.97 -10.91 -4.79
N ILE A 147 0.14 -11.25 -5.44
CA ILE A 147 0.46 -10.89 -6.81
C ILE A 147 0.95 -12.12 -7.57
N THR A 148 0.63 -12.19 -8.85
CA THR A 148 1.11 -13.23 -9.78
C THR A 148 1.41 -12.59 -11.13
N MET A 149 2.07 -13.33 -12.02
CA MET A 149 2.35 -12.88 -13.38
C MET A 149 1.48 -13.66 -14.37
N LYS A 150 0.73 -12.94 -15.21
CA LYS A 150 -0.04 -13.49 -16.33
C LYS A 150 0.25 -12.68 -17.58
N ASP A 151 0.55 -13.36 -18.69
CA ASP A 151 0.85 -12.73 -19.98
C ASP A 151 1.90 -11.61 -19.89
N GLY A 152 2.93 -11.81 -19.07
CA GLY A 152 4.01 -10.85 -18.85
C GLY A 152 3.64 -9.63 -17.98
N LYS A 153 2.44 -9.60 -17.38
CA LYS A 153 1.98 -8.50 -16.52
C LYS A 153 1.69 -8.98 -15.10
N PHE A 154 1.96 -8.12 -14.13
CA PHE A 154 1.57 -8.38 -12.75
C PHE A 154 0.07 -8.17 -12.57
N VAL A 155 -0.60 -9.16 -12.01
CA VAL A 155 -2.03 -9.12 -11.69
C VAL A 155 -2.24 -9.52 -10.23
N VAL A 156 -3.39 -9.16 -9.67
CA VAL A 156 -3.75 -9.61 -8.32
C VAL A 156 -3.82 -11.13 -8.35
N GLY A 157 -3.04 -11.76 -7.48
CA GLY A 157 -2.94 -13.20 -7.37
C GLY A 157 -3.97 -13.75 -6.38
N GLU A 158 -4.41 -14.97 -6.61
CA GLU A 158 -5.17 -15.75 -5.64
C GLU A 158 -4.32 -16.93 -5.18
N GLN A 159 -4.21 -17.14 -3.88
CA GLN A 159 -3.46 -18.27 -3.34
C GLN A 159 -4.27 -19.56 -3.51
N VAL A 160 -4.20 -20.25 -4.64
CA VAL A 160 -4.92 -21.53 -4.82
C VAL A 160 -4.10 -22.70 -4.28
N GLY A 161 -4.70 -23.48 -3.38
CA GLY A 161 -4.08 -24.69 -2.82
C GLY A 161 -5.09 -25.63 -2.18
N ALA A 162 -4.60 -26.78 -1.70
CA ALA A 162 -5.42 -27.73 -0.95
C ALA A 162 -5.71 -27.17 0.45
N CYS A 163 -6.98 -26.91 0.74
CA CYS A 163 -7.41 -26.51 2.08
C CYS A 163 -7.13 -27.64 3.06
N ARG A 164 -6.47 -27.35 4.18
CA ARG A 164 -6.12 -28.36 5.20
C ARG A 164 -7.34 -29.02 5.85
N MET A 165 -8.49 -28.35 5.83
CA MET A 165 -9.69 -28.81 6.52
C MET A 165 -10.62 -29.62 5.61
N CYS A 166 -10.99 -29.10 4.43
CA CYS A 166 -11.87 -29.82 3.50
C CYS A 166 -11.11 -30.62 2.44
N CYS A 167 -9.78 -30.53 2.39
CA CYS A 167 -8.89 -31.19 1.43
C CYS A 167 -9.17 -30.85 -0.05
N GLN A 168 -9.98 -29.82 -0.33
CA GLN A 168 -10.30 -29.38 -1.69
C GLN A 168 -9.31 -28.31 -2.18
N GLN A 169 -9.03 -28.31 -3.49
CA GLN A 169 -8.31 -27.21 -4.14
C GLN A 169 -9.20 -25.96 -4.19
N ARG A 170 -8.79 -24.89 -3.49
CA ARG A 170 -9.55 -23.65 -3.30
C ARG A 170 -8.60 -22.47 -3.16
N VAL A 171 -9.14 -21.25 -3.26
CA VAL A 171 -8.43 -20.05 -2.79
C VAL A 171 -8.28 -20.14 -1.26
N ILE A 172 -7.04 -20.04 -0.81
CA ILE A 172 -6.62 -20.04 0.59
C ILE A 172 -6.62 -18.59 1.06
N VAL A 173 -7.50 -18.30 2.01
CA VAL A 173 -7.66 -16.95 2.56
C VAL A 173 -6.95 -16.80 3.90
N ASP A 174 -6.75 -17.91 4.62
CA ASP A 174 -5.91 -17.96 5.82
C ASP A 174 -4.64 -18.76 5.53
N SER A 175 -3.55 -18.02 5.27
CA SER A 175 -2.24 -18.62 5.01
C SER A 175 -1.60 -19.29 6.23
N ARG A 176 -1.99 -18.92 7.46
CA ARG A 176 -1.41 -19.47 8.69
C ARG A 176 -1.93 -20.89 8.95
N TRP A 177 -3.22 -21.10 8.74
CA TRP A 177 -3.87 -22.39 8.96
C TRP A 177 -4.12 -23.17 7.66
N VAL A 178 -3.84 -22.55 6.51
CA VAL A 178 -4.04 -23.10 5.15
C VAL A 178 -5.53 -23.45 4.94
N LEU A 179 -6.40 -22.48 5.20
CA LEU A 179 -7.85 -22.64 5.11
C LEU A 179 -8.45 -21.82 3.96
N CYS A 180 -9.42 -22.40 3.28
CA CYS A 180 -10.28 -21.66 2.36
C CYS A 180 -11.33 -20.83 3.12
N ASP A 181 -11.94 -19.89 2.40
CA ASP A 181 -13.01 -19.02 2.87
C ASP A 181 -14.13 -19.78 3.61
N LYS A 182 -14.60 -20.90 3.02
CA LYS A 182 -15.65 -21.72 3.60
C LYS A 182 -15.20 -22.33 4.92
N CYS A 183 -14.00 -22.90 4.99
CA CYS A 183 -13.49 -23.52 6.22
C CYS A 183 -13.20 -22.48 7.32
N VAL A 184 -12.78 -21.27 6.97
CA VAL A 184 -12.70 -20.15 7.93
C VAL A 184 -14.08 -19.83 8.49
N LEU A 185 -15.10 -19.70 7.63
CA LEU A 185 -16.48 -19.47 8.05
C LEU A 185 -17.02 -20.60 8.94
N GLY A 186 -16.77 -21.86 8.58
CA GLY A 186 -17.15 -23.02 9.38
C GLY A 186 -16.46 -23.06 10.75
N GLY A 187 -15.20 -22.61 10.82
CA GLY A 187 -14.48 -22.46 12.08
C GLY A 187 -15.08 -21.38 12.99
N MET A 188 -15.51 -20.24 12.42
CA MET A 188 -16.19 -19.17 13.17
C MET A 188 -17.56 -19.63 13.72
N PHE A 189 -18.27 -20.46 12.95
CA PHE A 189 -19.60 -20.96 13.30
C PHE A 189 -19.59 -22.49 13.38
N THR A 190 -18.88 -23.02 14.37
CA THR A 190 -18.82 -24.47 14.60
C THR A 190 -20.17 -24.97 15.14
N PHE A 191 -21.03 -25.41 14.23
CA PHE A 191 -22.37 -25.93 14.53
C PHE A 191 -22.40 -27.46 14.56
N HIS A 192 -23.46 -27.99 15.17
CA HIS A 192 -23.78 -29.40 15.20
C HIS A 192 -24.65 -29.78 14.02
N TYR A 193 -24.36 -30.96 13.49
CA TYR A 193 -25.09 -31.55 12.38
C TYR A 193 -25.51 -32.96 12.71
N GLU A 194 -26.71 -33.33 12.30
CA GLU A 194 -27.25 -34.67 12.34
C GLU A 194 -26.75 -35.47 11.12
N CYS A 195 -26.28 -36.69 11.38
CA CYS A 195 -25.88 -37.66 10.37
C CYS A 195 -27.11 -38.31 9.70
N GLU A 196 -27.15 -38.35 8.37
CA GLU A 196 -28.24 -39.02 7.63
C GLU A 196 -28.36 -40.53 7.92
N LYS A 197 -27.23 -41.22 8.14
CA LYS A 197 -27.20 -42.67 8.32
C LYS A 197 -27.52 -43.12 9.76
N CYS A 198 -26.89 -42.50 10.76
CA CYS A 198 -27.00 -42.95 12.16
C CYS A 198 -27.70 -41.96 13.09
N HIS A 199 -28.13 -40.79 12.59
CA HIS A 199 -28.82 -39.75 13.35
C HIS A 199 -28.07 -39.18 14.57
N ASN A 200 -26.82 -39.58 14.78
CA ASN A 200 -25.95 -38.97 15.79
C ASN A 200 -25.49 -37.59 15.33
N PHE A 201 -25.12 -36.76 16.30
CA PHE A 201 -24.72 -35.38 16.09
C PHE A 201 -23.20 -35.23 16.12
N GLN A 202 -22.66 -34.36 15.27
CA GLN A 202 -21.24 -34.04 15.23
C GLN A 202 -21.06 -32.54 15.00
N ALA A 203 -20.15 -31.92 15.75
CA ALA A 203 -19.64 -30.60 15.42
C ALA A 203 -18.70 -30.70 14.20
N ILE A 204 -19.02 -29.97 13.13
CA ILE A 204 -18.22 -30.01 11.89
C ILE A 204 -17.68 -28.60 11.65
N PRO A 205 -16.35 -28.39 11.63
CA PRO A 205 -15.73 -27.07 11.45
C PRO A 205 -15.80 -26.57 9.99
N HIS A 206 -16.76 -27.05 9.21
CA HIS A 206 -17.02 -26.66 7.83
C HIS A 206 -18.50 -26.28 7.70
N PRO A 207 -18.86 -25.27 6.89
CA PRO A 207 -20.20 -24.73 6.84
C PRO A 207 -21.11 -25.64 6.01
N MET A 208 -21.41 -26.82 6.53
CA MET A 208 -22.23 -27.82 5.85
C MET A 208 -23.65 -27.29 5.58
N TRP A 209 -24.11 -26.29 6.34
CA TRP A 209 -25.41 -25.63 6.11
C TRP A 209 -25.51 -24.95 4.75
N LEU A 210 -24.38 -24.54 4.15
CA LEU A 210 -24.37 -23.90 2.83
C LEU A 210 -24.84 -24.81 1.70
N TYR A 211 -24.86 -26.13 1.94
CA TYR A 211 -25.20 -27.15 0.96
C TYR A 211 -26.60 -27.74 1.17
N GLN A 212 -27.40 -27.16 2.09
CA GLN A 212 -28.76 -27.62 2.39
C GLN A 212 -29.80 -26.77 1.65
N PRO A 213 -30.75 -27.38 0.92
CA PRO A 213 -31.85 -26.64 0.30
C PRO A 213 -32.70 -25.89 1.34
N ARG A 214 -32.97 -26.54 2.48
CA ARG A 214 -33.67 -25.98 3.64
C ARG A 214 -33.00 -26.43 4.93
N PRO A 215 -33.18 -25.69 6.06
CA PRO A 215 -32.60 -26.09 7.35
C PRO A 215 -32.96 -27.50 7.78
N ALA A 216 -34.19 -27.92 7.49
CA ALA A 216 -34.74 -29.23 7.85
C ALA A 216 -34.36 -30.36 6.88
N GLU A 217 -33.57 -30.11 5.85
CA GLU A 217 -33.23 -31.12 4.81
C GLU A 217 -31.73 -31.46 4.85
N PHE A 218 -31.36 -32.70 4.53
CA PHE A 218 -29.96 -33.08 4.38
C PHE A 218 -29.33 -32.38 3.17
N GLY A 219 -28.06 -32.00 3.31
CA GLY A 219 -27.31 -31.35 2.22
C GLY A 219 -26.89 -32.33 1.12
N ASN A 220 -26.36 -31.80 0.01
CA ASN A 220 -25.91 -32.59 -1.14
C ASN A 220 -24.41 -32.90 -1.16
N VAL A 221 -23.68 -32.54 -0.10
CA VAL A 221 -22.25 -32.87 0.05
C VAL A 221 -22.04 -33.74 1.27
N THR A 222 -21.05 -34.62 1.19
CA THR A 222 -20.75 -35.56 2.26
C THR A 222 -19.60 -35.10 3.15
N TRP A 223 -19.64 -35.49 4.43
CA TRP A 223 -18.53 -35.37 5.38
C TRP A 223 -18.38 -36.64 6.21
N ALA A 224 -17.19 -36.90 6.75
CA ALA A 224 -16.92 -38.09 7.54
C ALA A 224 -17.66 -38.09 8.88
N CYS A 225 -18.36 -39.19 9.18
CA CYS A 225 -19.03 -39.41 10.45
C CYS A 225 -18.11 -40.17 11.41
N HIS A 226 -17.61 -39.45 12.42
CA HIS A 226 -16.73 -40.01 13.46
C HIS A 226 -17.48 -40.55 14.67
N GLN A 227 -18.83 -40.56 14.62
CA GLN A 227 -19.66 -41.05 15.73
C GLN A 227 -19.81 -42.58 15.69
N GLN A 228 -20.58 -43.09 14.72
CA GLN A 228 -20.89 -44.52 14.64
C GLN A 228 -20.67 -45.10 13.23
N CYS A 229 -20.84 -44.31 12.17
CA CYS A 229 -20.75 -44.86 10.81
C CYS A 229 -19.29 -45.17 10.40
N GLY A 230 -18.33 -44.33 10.79
CA GLY A 230 -16.95 -44.46 10.34
C GLY A 230 -16.76 -44.21 8.83
N ASP A 231 -17.71 -43.55 8.17
CA ASP A 231 -17.77 -43.35 6.73
C ASP A 231 -18.39 -41.97 6.38
N TYR A 232 -18.31 -41.58 5.12
CA TYR A 232 -18.93 -40.37 4.58
C TYR A 232 -20.46 -40.50 4.48
N THR A 233 -21.14 -39.41 4.78
CA THR A 233 -22.61 -39.31 4.80
C THR A 233 -23.04 -37.86 4.56
N HIS A 234 -24.31 -37.62 4.25
CA HIS A 234 -24.87 -36.27 4.24
C HIS A 234 -25.23 -35.81 5.66
N TRP A 235 -25.31 -34.50 5.80
CA TRP A 235 -25.46 -33.83 7.08
C TRP A 235 -26.55 -32.78 7.00
N ARG A 236 -27.30 -32.65 8.10
CA ARG A 236 -28.29 -31.60 8.29
C ARG A 236 -27.96 -30.81 9.55
N ILE A 237 -27.94 -29.48 9.48
CA ILE A 237 -27.73 -28.65 10.68
C ILE A 237 -28.86 -28.87 11.70
N THR A 238 -28.57 -28.82 12.99
CA THR A 238 -29.64 -28.88 14.01
C THR A 238 -30.55 -27.67 13.92
N GLN A 239 -31.82 -27.81 14.31
CA GLN A 239 -32.76 -26.69 14.32
C GLN A 239 -32.31 -25.54 15.24
N GLN A 240 -31.66 -25.87 16.36
CA GLN A 240 -31.10 -24.89 17.29
C GLN A 240 -29.96 -24.10 16.66
N ASP A 241 -29.08 -24.74 15.89
CA ASP A 241 -27.97 -24.05 15.23
C ASP A 241 -28.40 -23.34 13.94
N ALA A 242 -29.43 -23.85 13.24
CA ALA A 242 -29.99 -23.19 12.06
C ALA A 242 -30.44 -21.76 12.34
N SER A 243 -31.07 -21.50 13.48
CA SER A 243 -31.54 -20.17 13.88
C SER A 243 -30.39 -19.21 14.24
N ARG A 244 -29.18 -19.76 14.49
CA ARG A 244 -27.98 -19.00 14.83
C ARG A 244 -27.14 -18.63 13.62
N VAL A 245 -27.42 -19.21 12.44
CA VAL A 245 -26.75 -18.82 11.20
C VAL A 245 -27.12 -17.37 10.87
N PRO A 246 -26.14 -16.47 10.65
CA PRO A 246 -26.45 -15.10 10.24
C PRO A 246 -27.17 -15.08 8.87
N PRO A 247 -28.18 -14.21 8.68
CA PRO A 247 -28.91 -14.09 7.41
C PRO A 247 -28.01 -13.94 6.18
N GLU A 248 -26.92 -13.18 6.27
CA GLU A 248 -25.93 -12.94 5.21
C GLU A 248 -25.12 -14.18 4.80
N HIS A 249 -25.17 -15.23 5.63
CA HIS A 249 -24.46 -16.50 5.41
C HIS A 249 -25.41 -17.67 5.19
N CYS A 250 -26.73 -17.40 5.12
CA CYS A 250 -27.72 -18.40 4.76
C CYS A 250 -27.72 -18.64 3.24
N PRO A 251 -27.94 -19.88 2.77
CA PRO A 251 -28.29 -20.13 1.37
C PRO A 251 -29.49 -19.29 0.95
N GLU A 252 -29.50 -18.86 -0.32
CA GLU A 252 -30.63 -18.10 -0.87
C GLU A 252 -31.95 -18.87 -0.75
N SER A 253 -31.90 -20.20 -0.87
CA SER A 253 -33.05 -21.10 -0.73
C SER A 253 -33.67 -21.10 0.67
N TRP A 254 -32.99 -20.59 1.70
CA TRP A 254 -33.54 -20.45 3.04
C TRP A 254 -34.43 -19.20 3.18
N GLY A 255 -34.43 -18.30 2.19
CA GLY A 255 -35.37 -17.18 2.12
C GLY A 255 -35.12 -16.04 3.13
N ARG A 256 -33.91 -15.96 3.72
CA ARG A 256 -33.56 -14.95 4.75
C ARG A 256 -32.94 -13.66 4.19
N ARG A 257 -33.00 -13.47 2.87
CA ARG A 257 -32.43 -12.29 2.20
C ARG A 257 -33.07 -10.98 2.66
N GLU A 258 -34.39 -10.93 2.79
CA GLU A 258 -35.08 -9.70 3.23
C GLU A 258 -34.78 -9.36 4.70
N GLU A 259 -34.62 -10.36 5.55
CA GLU A 259 -34.17 -10.17 6.94
C GLU A 259 -32.78 -9.52 6.99
N TRP A 260 -31.84 -9.98 6.15
CA TRP A 260 -30.53 -9.37 6.01
C TRP A 260 -30.60 -7.93 5.49
N LEU A 261 -31.38 -7.68 4.43
CA LEU A 261 -31.49 -6.34 3.86
C LEU A 261 -32.17 -5.36 4.83
N GLU A 262 -33.13 -5.81 5.64
CA GLU A 262 -33.74 -4.97 6.67
C GLU A 262 -32.76 -4.65 7.80
N SER A 263 -31.89 -5.60 8.20
CA SER A 263 -30.86 -5.31 9.21
C SER A 263 -29.88 -4.23 8.74
N ILE A 264 -29.50 -4.24 7.46
CA ILE A 264 -28.70 -3.17 6.84
C ILE A 264 -29.45 -1.83 6.85
N ARG A 265 -30.73 -1.82 6.45
CA ARG A 265 -31.56 -0.61 6.48
C ARG A 265 -31.64 -0.03 7.89
N GLN A 266 -31.83 -0.87 8.90
CA GLN A 266 -31.89 -0.44 10.29
C GLN A 266 -30.56 0.14 10.79
N THR A 267 -29.44 -0.52 10.49
CA THR A 267 -28.10 0.00 10.82
C THR A 267 -27.88 1.38 10.20
N ARG A 268 -28.28 1.58 8.93
CA ARG A 268 -28.16 2.89 8.27
C ARG A 268 -29.04 3.97 8.92
N ARG A 269 -30.29 3.65 9.30
CA ARG A 269 -31.16 4.58 10.04
C ARG A 269 -30.52 5.00 11.37
N ASN A 270 -29.96 4.04 12.09
CA ASN A 270 -29.32 4.28 13.39
C ASN A 270 -28.05 5.15 13.25
N MET A 271 -27.24 4.93 12.21
CA MET A 271 -26.05 5.76 11.93
C MET A 271 -26.44 7.20 11.55
N GLY A 272 -27.52 7.38 10.79
CA GLY A 272 -28.04 8.72 10.46
C GLY A 272 -28.62 9.45 11.67
N ALA A 273 -29.30 8.74 12.58
CA ALA A 273 -29.83 9.31 13.82
C ALA A 273 -28.71 9.72 14.79
N ALA A 274 -27.64 8.93 14.91
CA ALA A 274 -26.48 9.26 15.74
C ALA A 274 -25.71 10.50 15.24
N ALA A 275 -25.68 10.72 13.92
CA ALA A 275 -25.10 11.94 13.34
C ALA A 275 -26.00 13.18 13.47
N GLY A 276 -27.32 12.99 13.65
CA GLY A 276 -28.29 14.08 13.85
C GLY A 276 -28.43 14.54 15.30
N GLY A 277 -28.20 13.66 16.28
CA GLY A 277 -28.33 13.98 17.71
C GLY A 277 -27.23 14.88 18.29
N GLY A 278 -26.13 15.09 17.58
CA GLY A 278 -25.05 15.99 18.02
C GLY A 278 -25.32 17.48 17.78
N ARG A 279 -26.37 17.82 17.03
CA ARG A 279 -26.66 19.21 16.65
C ARG A 279 -27.69 19.90 17.56
N GLU A 280 -28.55 19.12 18.22
CA GLU A 280 -29.57 19.64 19.14
C GLU A 280 -29.01 19.95 20.54
N GLU A 281 -27.87 19.35 20.91
CA GLU A 281 -27.21 19.61 22.20
C GLU A 281 -26.35 20.89 22.17
N GLU A 282 -25.87 21.31 21.00
CA GLU A 282 -25.10 22.54 20.80
C GLU A 282 -26.02 23.78 20.75
N GLU A 283 -27.19 23.67 20.12
CA GLU A 283 -28.20 24.75 20.03
C GLU A 283 -28.83 25.07 21.41
N ARG A 284 -28.90 24.09 22.32
CA ARG A 284 -29.42 24.28 23.69
C ARG A 284 -28.41 24.92 24.65
N VAL A 285 -27.11 24.88 24.33
CA VAL A 285 -26.07 25.57 25.11
C VAL A 285 -25.99 27.04 24.69
N GLU A 286 -26.20 27.37 23.41
CA GLU A 286 -26.24 28.77 22.97
C GLU A 286 -27.48 29.52 23.50
N GLU A 287 -28.65 28.88 23.54
CA GLU A 287 -29.88 29.53 24.06
C GLU A 287 -29.83 29.81 25.58
N GLN A 288 -29.03 29.06 26.36
CA GLN A 288 -28.85 29.32 27.80
C GLN A 288 -27.76 30.36 28.14
N VAL A 289 -26.87 30.68 27.19
CA VAL A 289 -25.86 31.73 27.39
C VAL A 289 -26.43 33.11 27.06
N GLU A 290 -27.34 33.22 26.09
CA GLU A 290 -27.94 34.52 25.72
C GLU A 290 -28.99 35.03 26.73
N GLU A 291 -29.60 34.18 27.57
CA GLU A 291 -30.58 34.62 28.57
C GLU A 291 -29.94 35.15 29.87
N GLN A 292 -28.61 35.02 30.06
CA GLN A 292 -27.91 35.50 31.27
C GLN A 292 -27.19 36.85 31.11
N ASP A 293 -27.03 37.39 29.90
CA ASP A 293 -26.35 38.69 29.68
C ASP A 293 -27.34 39.88 29.54
N GLY A 294 -28.54 39.71 30.09
CA GLY A 294 -29.64 40.67 30.07
C GLY A 294 -29.96 41.34 31.42
N GLY A 295 -28.97 41.66 32.25
CA GLY A 295 -29.15 42.74 33.24
C GLY A 295 -28.53 42.56 34.63
N GLY A 296 -27.75 43.57 35.03
CA GLY A 296 -27.69 43.98 36.44
C GLY A 296 -26.29 44.24 37.01
N LEU A 297 -25.68 45.36 36.62
CA LEU A 297 -24.63 45.97 37.44
C LEU A 297 -25.24 46.66 38.67
N ALA A 298 -24.61 46.37 39.82
CA ALA A 298 -24.59 47.12 41.07
C ALA A 298 -25.78 46.99 42.05
N ARG A 299 -25.52 46.30 43.17
CA ARG A 299 -25.31 46.98 44.47
C ARG A 299 -24.78 46.03 45.55
N CYS A 300 -23.59 46.36 46.06
CA CYS A 300 -23.18 46.01 47.42
C CYS A 300 -24.13 46.64 48.44
N VAL A 301 -24.57 45.87 49.43
CA VAL A 301 -24.89 46.37 50.77
C VAL A 301 -24.25 45.42 51.78
N MET A 302 -23.30 45.95 52.54
CA MET A 302 -22.80 45.36 53.78
C MET A 302 -23.83 45.60 54.89
N MET A 303 -24.21 44.53 55.59
CA MET A 303 -24.15 44.36 57.06
C MET A 303 -24.67 42.97 57.43
#